data_AF-A0A533T8N3-F1
#
_entry.id   AF-A0A533T8N3-F1
#
_cell.length_a   1.000
_cell.length_b   1.000
_cell.length_c   1.000
_cell.angle_alpha   90.00
_cell.angle_beta   90.00
_cell.angle_gamma   90.00
#
_symmetry.space_group_name_H-M   'P 1'
#
loop_
_entity.id
_entity.type
_entity.pdbx_description
1 polymer ?
#
loop_
_entity_poly.entity_id
_entity_poly.type
_entity_poly.pdbx_seq_one_letter_code
_entity_poly.pdbx_strand_id
1 'polypeptide(L)'
;MTSPKRTAANQRNAQCSSGPRTDAGKRRSSVNAMRHGLTTLIETSLWAPHLQSLQALLESDGLNPPEARELALCILNYERNVQSHRKLHHSIRHLRRAANQLTKKCKGLTI
;
A
#
# COMPACT_ATOMS: atom_id res chain seq x y z
N MET A 1 17.46 12.98 -0.75
CA MET A 1 18.57 12.09 -1.17
C MET A 1 18.89 11.11 -0.05
N THR A 2 19.22 9.87 -0.40
CA THR A 2 19.50 8.76 0.54
C THR A 2 21.00 8.70 0.79
N SER A 3 21.46 8.64 2.05
CA SER A 3 22.91 8.60 2.34
C SER A 3 23.54 7.30 1.85
N PRO A 4 24.86 7.27 1.54
CA PRO A 4 25.55 6.06 1.08
C PRO A 4 25.36 4.86 2.02
N LYS A 5 25.40 5.12 3.33
CA LYS A 5 25.13 4.13 4.39
C LYS A 5 23.72 3.52 4.27
N ARG A 6 22.73 4.36 3.97
CA ARG A 6 21.33 3.96 3.86
C ARG A 6 21.05 3.25 2.54
N THR A 7 21.75 3.59 1.46
CA THR A 7 21.73 2.86 0.19
C THR A 7 22.33 1.45 0.33
N ALA A 8 23.50 1.31 0.96
CA ALA A 8 24.13 0.00 1.20
C ALA A 8 23.27 -0.90 2.11
N ALA A 9 22.59 -0.32 3.11
CA ALA A 9 21.64 -1.05 3.95
C ALA A 9 20.41 -1.50 3.15
N ASN A 10 19.82 -0.62 2.33
CA ASN A 10 18.69 -0.97 1.47
C ASN A 10 19.05 -2.06 0.46
N GLN A 11 20.26 -2.05 -0.11
CA GLN A 11 20.72 -3.11 -1.03
C GLN A 11 20.84 -4.46 -0.34
N ARG A 12 21.45 -4.54 0.86
CA ARG A 12 21.48 -5.80 1.63
C ARG A 12 20.08 -6.27 2.01
N ASN A 13 19.23 -5.36 2.48
CA ASN A 13 17.84 -5.72 2.82
C ASN A 13 17.06 -6.19 1.60
N ALA A 14 17.28 -5.60 0.42
CA ALA A 14 16.66 -6.02 -0.83
C ALA A 14 17.13 -7.43 -1.25
N GLN A 15 18.42 -7.75 -1.07
CA GLN A 15 18.94 -9.11 -1.30
C GLN A 15 18.30 -10.14 -0.36
N CYS A 16 17.90 -9.74 0.85
CA CYS A 16 17.18 -10.61 1.80
C CYS A 16 15.65 -10.57 1.65
N SER A 17 15.09 -9.58 0.97
CA SER A 17 13.65 -9.37 0.82
C SER A 17 13.19 -9.94 -0.52
N SER A 18 12.81 -11.22 -0.53
CA SER A 18 12.27 -11.88 -1.73
C SER A 18 10.77 -12.13 -1.67
N GLY A 19 10.05 -11.36 -0.83
CA GLY A 19 8.68 -11.67 -0.47
C GLY A 19 8.53 -13.01 0.27
N PRO A 20 7.29 -13.40 0.62
CA PRO A 20 7.03 -14.67 1.29
C PRO A 20 7.27 -15.86 0.35
N ARG A 21 8.32 -16.66 0.62
CA ARG A 21 8.63 -17.88 -0.16
C ARG A 21 7.95 -19.14 0.38
N THR A 22 7.66 -19.17 1.68
CA THR A 22 7.04 -20.32 2.37
C THR A 22 5.52 -20.18 2.38
N ASP A 23 4.80 -21.31 2.46
CA ASP A 23 3.33 -21.29 2.52
C ASP A 23 2.80 -20.57 3.75
N ALA A 24 3.47 -20.72 4.89
CA ALA A 24 3.15 -19.96 6.10
C ALA A 24 3.34 -18.45 5.89
N GLY A 25 4.40 -18.03 5.18
CA GLY A 25 4.64 -16.64 4.81
C GLY A 25 3.57 -16.10 3.85
N LYS A 26 3.21 -16.88 2.84
CA LYS A 26 2.17 -16.53 1.86
C LYS A 26 0.81 -16.40 2.53
N ARG A 27 0.45 -17.33 3.42
CA ARG A 27 -0.80 -17.28 4.21
C ARG A 27 -0.85 -16.03 5.07
N ARG A 28 0.25 -15.67 5.75
CA ARG A 28 0.33 -14.45 6.57
C ARG A 28 0.15 -13.19 5.72
N SER A 29 0.77 -13.16 4.55
CA SER A 29 0.59 -12.08 3.58
C SER A 29 -0.85 -12.00 3.06
N SER A 30 -1.48 -13.14 2.79
CA SER A 30 -2.88 -13.23 2.34
C SER A 30 -3.87 -12.75 3.42
N VAL A 31 -3.69 -13.15 4.67
CA VAL A 31 -4.49 -12.66 5.80
C VAL A 31 -4.33 -11.15 5.96
N ASN A 32 -3.13 -10.61 5.78
CA ASN A 32 -2.92 -9.17 5.80
C ASN A 32 -3.67 -8.48 4.65
N ALA A 33 -3.63 -9.03 3.44
CA ALA A 33 -4.39 -8.51 2.30
C ALA A 33 -5.91 -8.52 2.57
N MET A 34 -6.45 -9.62 3.11
CA MET A 34 -7.87 -9.75 3.45
C MET A 34 -8.28 -8.77 4.56
N ARG A 35 -7.51 -8.69 5.65
CA ARG A 35 -7.78 -7.77 6.77
C ARG A 35 -7.87 -6.32 6.32
N HIS A 36 -7.08 -5.95 5.31
CA HIS A 36 -7.04 -4.59 4.78
C HIS A 36 -7.93 -4.38 3.54
N GLY A 37 -8.80 -5.35 3.20
CA GLY A 37 -9.73 -5.24 2.07
C GLY A 37 -9.04 -5.14 0.71
N LEU A 38 -7.78 -5.56 0.62
CA LEU A 38 -6.97 -5.52 -0.60
C LEU A 38 -7.30 -6.68 -1.55
N THR A 39 -8.01 -7.69 -1.06
CA THR A 39 -8.48 -8.86 -1.82
C THR A 39 -9.96 -8.79 -2.18
N THR A 40 -10.70 -7.77 -1.71
CA THR A 40 -12.12 -7.60 -2.05
C THR A 40 -12.25 -7.27 -3.53
N LEU A 41 -13.27 -7.82 -4.20
CA LEU A 41 -13.58 -7.43 -5.58
C LEU A 41 -13.93 -5.94 -5.63
N ILE A 42 -13.46 -5.23 -6.67
CA ILE A 42 -13.78 -3.80 -6.83
C ILE A 42 -15.29 -3.59 -6.90
N GLU A 43 -15.99 -4.50 -7.59
CA GLU A 43 -17.44 -4.52 -7.82
C GLU A 43 -18.27 -4.59 -6.54
N THR A 44 -17.75 -5.20 -5.47
CA THR A 44 -18.43 -5.31 -4.16
C THR A 44 -17.87 -4.32 -3.14
N SER A 45 -16.96 -3.44 -3.55
CA SER A 45 -16.31 -2.47 -2.68
C SER A 45 -16.90 -1.07 -2.85
N LEU A 46 -16.51 -0.15 -1.96
CA LEU A 46 -16.84 1.29 -2.07
C LEU A 46 -16.31 1.95 -3.36
N TRP A 47 -15.42 1.28 -4.09
CA TRP A 47 -14.84 1.77 -5.34
C TRP A 47 -15.67 1.39 -6.58
N ALA A 48 -16.68 0.52 -6.43
CA ALA A 48 -17.53 0.06 -7.54
C ALA A 48 -18.10 1.19 -8.43
N PRO A 49 -18.55 2.35 -7.89
CA PRO A 49 -19.08 3.43 -8.73
C PRO A 49 -18.07 4.00 -9.73
N HIS A 50 -16.76 3.93 -9.42
CA HIS A 50 -15.72 4.48 -10.28
C HIS A 50 -15.41 3.57 -11.48
N LEU A 51 -15.76 2.28 -11.40
CA LEU A 51 -15.44 1.31 -12.45
C LEU A 51 -16.10 1.68 -13.77
N GLN A 52 -17.39 2.01 -13.75
CA GLN A 52 -18.12 2.34 -14.97
C GLN A 52 -17.65 3.66 -15.58
N SER A 53 -17.40 4.68 -14.76
CA SER A 53 -16.89 5.97 -15.23
C SER A 53 -15.51 5.84 -15.86
N LEU A 54 -14.62 5.05 -15.25
CA LEU A 54 -13.27 4.86 -15.75
C LEU A 54 -13.26 4.00 -17.02
N GLN A 55 -14.10 2.96 -17.07
CA GLN A 55 -14.29 2.14 -18.27
C GLN A 55 -14.78 3.01 -19.44
N ALA A 56 -15.78 3.87 -19.23
CA ALA A 56 -16.29 4.75 -20.28
C ALA A 56 -15.23 5.75 -20.79
N LEU A 57 -14.38 6.28 -19.90
CA LEU A 57 -13.24 7.12 -20.27
C LEU A 57 -12.25 6.37 -21.17
N LEU A 58 -11.89 5.15 -20.79
CA LEU A 58 -10.96 4.32 -21.56
C LEU A 58 -11.54 3.88 -22.92
N GLU A 59 -12.84 3.58 -22.97
CA GLU A 59 -13.54 3.32 -24.23
C GLU A 59 -13.53 4.56 -25.14
N SER A 60 -13.70 5.77 -24.57
CA SER A 60 -13.61 7.02 -25.33
C SER A 60 -12.20 7.32 -25.85
N ASP A 61 -11.17 6.80 -25.19
CA ASP A 61 -9.78 6.86 -25.63
C ASP A 61 -9.43 5.78 -26.68
N GLY A 62 -10.43 4.98 -27.11
CA GLY A 62 -10.32 4.03 -28.20
C GLY A 62 -9.99 2.59 -27.79
N LEU A 63 -10.01 2.27 -26.49
CA LEU A 63 -9.91 0.89 -26.04
C LEU A 63 -11.21 0.14 -26.35
N ASN A 64 -11.08 -1.15 -26.68
CA ASN A 64 -12.26 -2.00 -26.77
C ASN A 64 -12.86 -2.25 -25.37
N PRO A 65 -14.17 -2.57 -25.26
CA PRO A 65 -14.83 -2.73 -23.97
C PRO A 65 -14.18 -3.74 -22.99
N PRO A 66 -13.71 -4.93 -23.42
CA PRO A 66 -13.07 -5.86 -22.49
C PRO A 66 -11.72 -5.34 -21.96
N GLU A 67 -10.88 -4.75 -22.82
CA GLU A 67 -9.60 -4.16 -22.40
C GLU A 67 -9.81 -2.94 -21.50
N ALA A 68 -10.76 -2.07 -21.84
CA ALA A 68 -11.12 -0.92 -21.03
C ALA A 68 -11.57 -1.33 -19.62
N ARG A 69 -12.40 -2.39 -19.53
CA ARG A 69 -12.85 -2.93 -18.24
C ARG A 69 -11.67 -3.50 -17.44
N GLU A 70 -10.82 -4.31 -18.06
CA GLU A 70 -9.67 -4.92 -17.38
C GLU A 70 -8.71 -3.84 -16.86
N LEU A 71 -8.38 -2.87 -17.70
CA LEU A 71 -7.51 -1.76 -17.32
C LEU A 71 -8.12 -0.92 -16.21
N ALA A 72 -9.44 -0.67 -16.25
CA ALA A 72 -10.13 0.04 -15.18
C ALA A 72 -10.06 -0.71 -13.84
N LEU A 73 -10.25 -2.03 -13.84
CA LEU A 73 -10.05 -2.85 -12.66
C LEU A 73 -8.61 -2.78 -12.15
N CYS A 74 -7.61 -2.84 -13.03
CA CYS A 74 -6.20 -2.70 -12.68
C CYS A 74 -5.90 -1.36 -11.99
N ILE A 75 -6.37 -0.25 -12.59
CA ILE A 75 -6.18 1.11 -12.05
C ILE A 75 -6.83 1.23 -10.66
N LEU A 76 -8.08 0.79 -10.50
CA LEU A 76 -8.79 0.90 -9.23
C LEU A 76 -8.17 0.04 -8.13
N ASN A 77 -7.72 -1.18 -8.48
CA ASN A 77 -6.99 -2.03 -7.53
C ASN A 77 -5.69 -1.38 -7.08
N TYR A 78 -4.94 -0.78 -8.01
CA TYR A 78 -3.72 -0.05 -7.69
C TYR A 78 -3.98 1.13 -6.76
N GLU A 79 -4.94 2.00 -7.09
CA GLU A 79 -5.28 3.19 -6.30
C GLU A 79 -5.76 2.82 -4.89
N ARG A 80 -6.59 1.78 -4.76
CA ARG A 80 -7.00 1.24 -3.46
C ARG A 80 -5.79 0.82 -2.62
N ASN A 81 -4.83 0.13 -3.24
CA ASN A 81 -3.64 -0.35 -2.56
C ASN A 81 -2.75 0.82 -2.11
N VAL A 82 -2.54 1.80 -2.99
CA VAL A 82 -1.81 3.04 -2.69
C VAL A 82 -2.46 3.83 -1.55
N GLN A 83 -3.79 3.95 -1.55
CA GLN A 83 -4.52 4.63 -0.48
C GLN A 83 -4.30 3.94 0.88
N SER A 84 -4.34 2.61 0.92
CA SER A 84 -4.04 1.82 2.12
C SER A 84 -2.61 2.07 2.63
N HIS A 85 -1.62 2.07 1.72
CA HIS A 85 -0.24 2.40 2.07
C HIS A 85 -0.09 3.83 2.62
N ARG A 86 -0.77 4.81 2.02
CA ARG A 86 -0.75 6.22 2.48
C ARG A 86 -1.32 6.36 3.89
N LYS A 87 -2.47 5.72 4.16
CA LYS A 87 -3.09 5.69 5.51
C LYS A 87 -2.13 5.09 6.54
N LEU A 88 -1.57 3.93 6.24
CA LEU A 88 -0.62 3.25 7.13
C LEU A 88 0.63 4.12 7.41
N HIS A 89 1.22 4.70 6.36
CA HIS A 89 2.39 5.56 6.50
C HIS A 89 2.09 6.81 7.33
N HIS A 90 0.91 7.41 7.16
CA HIS A 90 0.47 8.57 7.94
C HIS A 90 0.34 8.21 9.44
N SER A 91 -0.33 7.11 9.76
CA SER A 91 -0.48 6.63 11.14
C SER A 91 0.86 6.32 11.80
N ILE A 92 1.76 5.62 11.10
CA ILE A 92 3.11 5.31 11.61
C ILE A 92 3.91 6.59 11.87
N ARG A 93 3.82 7.59 10.98
CA ARG A 93 4.52 8.87 11.15
C ARG A 93 4.05 9.58 12.43
N HIS A 94 2.75 9.59 12.72
CA HIS A 94 2.20 10.21 13.93
C HIS A 94 2.61 9.47 15.20
N LEU A 95 2.47 8.14 15.22
CA LEU A 95 2.92 7.33 16.36
C LEU A 95 4.41 7.52 16.64
N ARG A 96 5.24 7.58 15.61
CA ARG A 96 6.68 7.81 15.75
C ARG A 96 7.00 9.21 16.29
N ARG A 97 6.25 10.24 15.88
CA ARG A 97 6.39 11.60 16.43
C ARG A 97 5.99 11.65 17.90
N ALA A 98 4.87 11.05 18.27
CA ALA A 98 4.41 10.98 19.65
C ALA A 98 5.42 10.24 20.55
N ALA A 99 5.93 9.10 20.09
CA ALA A 99 6.97 8.34 20.80
C ALA A 99 8.23 9.20 21.02
N ASN A 100 8.72 9.89 19.98
CA ASN A 100 9.89 10.77 20.11
C ASN A 100 9.65 11.95 21.07
N GLN A 101 8.45 12.55 21.09
CA GLN A 101 8.10 13.61 22.03
C GLN A 101 8.11 13.10 23.48
N LEU A 102 7.55 11.92 23.72
CA LEU A 102 7.59 11.27 25.04
C LEU A 102 9.03 10.96 25.46
N THR A 103 9.86 10.41 24.56
CA THR A 103 11.28 10.14 24.87
C THR A 103 12.03 11.43 25.22
N LYS A 104 11.77 12.54 24.50
CA LYS A 104 12.38 13.83 24.80
C LYS A 104 11.93 14.38 26.15
N LYS A 105 10.64 14.24 26.48
CA LYS A 105 10.07 14.68 27.76
C LYS A 105 10.65 13.88 28.93
N CYS A 106 10.75 12.55 28.81
CA CYS A 106 11.35 11.71 29.85
C CYS A 106 12.84 12.02 30.07
N LYS A 107 13.60 12.28 29.00
CA LYS A 107 15.02 12.69 29.10
C LYS A 107 15.21 14.09 29.71
N GLY A 108 14.23 14.99 29.54
CA GLY A 108 14.25 16.32 30.18
C GLY A 108 13.74 16.34 31.62
N LEU A 109 13.14 15.23 32.09
CA LEU A 109 12.65 15.03 33.46
C LEU A 109 13.65 14.28 34.34
N THR A 110 14.82 13.91 33.80
CA THR A 110 15.91 13.31 34.57
C THR A 110 16.67 14.46 35.25
N ILE A 111 16.28 14.78 36.49
CA ILE A 111 17.07 15.54 37.48
C ILE A 111 17.80 14.52 38.34
#